data_AF-A0A409VFS5-F1
#
_entry.id   AF-A0A409VFS5-F1
#
_cell.length_a   1.000
_cell.length_b   1.000
_cell.length_c   1.000
_cell.angle_alpha   90.00
_cell.angle_beta   90.00
_cell.angle_gamma   90.00
#
_symmetry.space_group_name_H-M   'P 1'
#
loop_
_entity.id
_entity.type
_entity.pdbx_description
1 polymer ?
#
loop_
_entity_poly.entity_id
_entity_poly.type
_entity_poly.pdbx_seq_one_letter_code
_entity_poly.pdbx_strand_id
1 'polypeptide(L)'
;MQKAKAVASSSAKVRKNKPPKDPVKFAQWQKLELMKMRHKAIPGDPKDKTASVPMDGRIHVKVSYENSEKIFWFRKHLVTGRVLDFVVDQFKVPSNQQQVWNVNFDLAIDHDQPAQHLRLYKPSKEDNEEDILLDNSKALADQIDDGITINLLATEPKIVQ
;
A
#
# COMPACT_ATOMS: atom_id res chain seq x y z
N MET A 1 -32.81 41.36 -7.44
CA MET A 1 -32.48 40.30 -8.41
C MET A 1 -30.97 40.05 -8.37
N GLN A 2 -30.50 38.97 -7.72
CA GLN A 2 -29.08 38.57 -7.75
C GLN A 2 -28.99 37.20 -8.43
N LYS A 3 -28.25 37.11 -9.53
CA LYS A 3 -28.04 35.88 -10.31
C LYS A 3 -26.87 35.09 -9.72
N ALA A 4 -27.12 33.91 -9.18
CA ALA A 4 -26.09 32.96 -8.80
C ALA A 4 -25.47 32.32 -10.06
N LYS A 5 -24.15 32.44 -10.22
CA LYS A 5 -23.37 31.84 -11.30
C LYS A 5 -22.88 30.47 -10.84
N ALA A 6 -23.52 29.40 -11.32
CA ALA A 6 -23.09 28.04 -11.09
C ALA A 6 -21.75 27.79 -11.80
N VAL A 7 -20.70 27.47 -11.03
CA VAL A 7 -19.41 27.02 -11.56
C VAL A 7 -19.51 25.51 -11.79
N ALA A 8 -19.69 25.12 -13.05
CA ALA A 8 -19.68 23.72 -13.45
C ALA A 8 -18.28 23.13 -13.24
N SER A 9 -18.12 22.25 -12.24
CA SER A 9 -16.90 21.46 -12.06
C SER A 9 -16.85 20.35 -13.11
N SER A 10 -16.14 20.59 -14.21
CA SER A 10 -15.86 19.55 -15.20
C SER A 10 -14.87 18.54 -14.63
N SER A 11 -15.38 17.39 -14.20
CA SER A 11 -14.60 16.20 -13.86
C SER A 11 -13.97 15.62 -15.14
N ALA A 12 -12.84 16.19 -15.56
CA ALA A 12 -12.04 15.65 -16.65
C ALA A 12 -11.45 14.29 -16.25
N LYS A 13 -11.87 13.21 -16.92
CA LYS A 13 -11.26 11.88 -16.82
C LYS A 13 -9.77 11.99 -17.14
N VAL A 14 -8.92 11.88 -16.12
CA VAL A 14 -7.46 11.87 -16.27
C VAL A 14 -7.07 10.64 -17.10
N ARG A 15 -6.60 10.86 -18.32
CA ARG A 15 -6.07 9.79 -19.17
C ARG A 15 -4.78 9.24 -18.52
N LYS A 16 -4.71 7.93 -18.31
CA LYS A 16 -3.48 7.27 -17.86
C LYS A 16 -2.44 7.37 -18.99
N ASN A 17 -1.43 8.24 -18.84
CA ASN A 17 -0.37 8.39 -19.83
C ASN A 17 0.53 7.15 -19.80
N LYS A 18 0.68 6.49 -20.95
CA LYS A 18 1.58 5.33 -21.09
C LYS A 18 3.04 5.76 -20.85
N PRO A 19 3.89 4.89 -20.27
CA PRO A 19 5.31 5.18 -20.11
C PRO A 19 5.99 5.49 -21.46
N PRO A 20 6.86 6.51 -21.54
CA PRO A 20 7.68 6.75 -22.74
C PRO A 20 8.65 5.59 -22.99
N LYS A 21 8.89 5.24 -24.27
CA LYS A 21 9.86 4.19 -24.67
C LYS A 21 11.32 4.65 -24.64
N ASP A 22 11.58 5.95 -24.77
CA ASP A 22 12.93 6.52 -24.76
C ASP A 22 13.51 6.51 -23.33
N PRO A 23 14.74 6.03 -23.09
CA PRO A 23 15.28 5.84 -21.73
C PRO A 23 15.42 7.14 -20.95
N VAL A 24 15.83 8.24 -21.61
CA VAL A 24 15.98 9.56 -20.96
C VAL A 24 14.63 10.13 -20.54
N LYS A 25 13.62 10.04 -21.42
CA LYS A 25 12.27 10.49 -21.12
C LYS A 25 11.59 9.59 -20.09
N PHE A 26 11.91 8.29 -20.10
CA PHE A 26 11.44 7.33 -19.11
C PHE A 26 11.94 7.67 -17.71
N ALA A 27 13.23 7.95 -17.54
CA ALA A 27 13.77 8.39 -16.24
C ALA A 27 13.12 9.69 -15.74
N GLN A 28 12.90 10.66 -16.63
CA GLN A 28 12.18 11.90 -16.30
C GLN A 28 10.72 11.63 -15.90
N TRP A 29 10.04 10.73 -16.63
CA TRP A 29 8.68 10.32 -16.35
C TRP A 29 8.56 9.62 -14.99
N GLN A 30 9.48 8.68 -14.68
CA GLN A 30 9.55 8.03 -13.38
C GLN A 30 9.76 9.02 -12.24
N LYS A 31 10.66 10.00 -12.42
CA LYS A 31 10.88 11.07 -11.44
C LYS A 31 9.61 11.89 -11.19
N LEU A 32 8.86 12.19 -12.25
CA LEU A 32 7.61 12.94 -12.14
C LEU A 32 6.51 12.11 -11.45
N GLU A 33 6.38 10.82 -11.78
CA GLU A 33 5.42 9.92 -11.12
C GLU A 33 5.74 9.77 -9.63
N LEU A 34 7.02 9.59 -9.28
CA LEU A 34 7.45 9.55 -7.89
C LEU A 34 7.13 10.87 -7.16
N MET A 35 7.38 12.01 -7.80
CA MET A 35 7.02 13.31 -7.24
C MET A 35 5.51 13.43 -7.00
N LYS A 36 4.68 13.05 -7.98
CA LYS A 36 3.21 13.04 -7.83
C LYS A 36 2.77 12.12 -6.70
N MET A 37 3.40 10.96 -6.57
CA MET A 37 3.11 10.01 -5.52
C MET A 37 3.44 10.60 -4.14
N ARG A 38 4.63 11.18 -3.98
CA ARG A 38 5.06 11.87 -2.75
C ARG A 38 4.09 12.98 -2.33
N HIS A 39 3.58 13.76 -3.28
CA HIS A 39 2.60 14.82 -2.99
C HIS A 39 1.23 14.30 -2.56
N LYS A 40 0.84 13.10 -3.01
CA LYS A 40 -0.44 12.48 -2.68
C LYS A 40 -0.35 11.57 -1.44
N ALA A 41 0.85 11.25 -1.00
CA ALA A 41 1.07 10.30 0.08
C ALA A 41 0.58 10.84 1.42
N ILE A 42 -0.18 10.03 2.15
CA ILE A 42 -0.58 10.28 3.53
C ILE A 42 0.33 9.53 4.50
N PRO A 43 0.49 9.98 5.76
CA PRO A 43 1.23 9.22 6.76
C PRO A 43 0.61 7.84 6.94
N GLY A 44 1.44 6.82 6.91
CA GLY A 44 1.02 5.44 7.18
C GLY A 44 0.83 5.16 8.67
N ASP A 45 1.67 5.75 9.54
CA ASP A 45 1.45 5.74 10.99
C ASP A 45 0.58 6.95 11.39
N PRO A 46 -0.59 6.76 12.04
CA PRO A 46 -1.44 7.86 12.51
C PRO A 46 -0.73 8.81 13.49
N LYS A 47 0.33 8.37 14.17
CA LYS A 47 1.12 9.18 15.10
C LYS A 47 2.09 10.11 14.38
N ASP A 48 2.42 9.81 13.13
CA ASP A 48 3.37 10.58 12.36
C ASP A 48 2.73 11.84 11.76
N LYS A 49 3.45 12.95 11.88
CA LYS A 49 3.07 14.24 11.28
C LYS A 49 3.98 14.53 10.09
N THR A 50 3.43 15.15 9.05
CA THR A 50 4.21 15.51 7.86
C THR A 50 5.40 16.42 8.17
N ALA A 51 5.36 17.20 9.26
CA ALA A 51 6.49 18.05 9.66
C ALA A 51 7.55 17.30 10.51
N SER A 52 7.23 16.14 11.10
CA SER A 52 8.11 15.48 12.07
C SER A 52 9.13 14.52 11.47
N VAL A 53 8.91 14.05 10.24
CA VAL A 53 9.83 13.10 9.57
C VAL A 53 10.38 13.77 8.31
N PRO A 54 11.71 13.95 8.15
CA PRO A 54 12.27 14.54 6.93
C PRO A 54 11.99 13.66 5.71
N MET A 55 11.94 14.24 4.51
CA MET A 55 11.59 13.51 3.27
C MET A 55 12.51 12.30 3.02
N ASP A 56 13.80 12.41 3.35
CA ASP A 56 14.75 11.30 3.19
C ASP A 56 14.56 10.17 4.22
N GLY A 57 13.85 10.44 5.32
CA GLY A 57 13.47 9.41 6.29
C GLY A 57 12.24 8.59 5.87
N ARG A 58 11.61 8.94 4.75
CA ARG A 58 10.35 8.36 4.28
C ARG A 58 10.57 7.38 3.15
N ILE A 59 9.77 6.32 3.16
CA ILE A 59 9.53 5.46 2.00
C ILE A 59 8.06 5.61 1.60
N HIS A 60 7.80 5.88 0.34
CA HIS A 60 6.48 6.09 -0.22
C HIS A 60 6.08 4.85 -1.00
N VAL A 61 4.90 4.36 -0.73
CA VAL A 61 4.37 3.15 -1.34
C VAL A 61 2.93 3.38 -1.75
N LYS A 62 2.56 2.85 -2.91
CA LYS A 62 1.16 2.70 -3.26
C LYS A 62 0.72 1.33 -2.79
N VAL A 63 -0.36 1.25 -2.03
CA VAL A 63 -0.94 -0.01 -1.61
C VAL A 63 -2.24 -0.23 -2.36
N SER A 64 -2.35 -1.37 -3.03
CA SER A 64 -3.61 -1.85 -3.61
C SER A 64 -4.24 -2.89 -2.68
N TYR A 65 -5.54 -2.77 -2.47
CA TYR A 65 -6.36 -3.75 -1.76
C TYR A 65 -7.74 -3.80 -2.42
N GLU A 66 -8.15 -4.98 -2.90
CA GLU A 66 -9.37 -5.18 -3.68
C GLU A 66 -9.49 -4.17 -4.84
N ASN A 67 -10.46 -3.25 -4.77
CA ASN A 67 -10.70 -2.21 -5.78
C ASN A 67 -10.25 -0.81 -5.33
N SER A 68 -9.49 -0.73 -4.24
CA SER A 68 -9.04 0.53 -3.64
C SER A 68 -7.52 0.65 -3.68
N GLU A 69 -7.04 1.84 -4.03
CA GLU A 69 -5.63 2.19 -3.97
C GLU A 69 -5.45 3.38 -3.04
N LYS A 70 -4.43 3.31 -2.18
CA LYS A 70 -4.00 4.43 -1.33
C LYS A 70 -2.50 4.59 -1.41
N ILE A 71 -2.03 5.83 -1.29
CA ILE A 71 -0.60 6.13 -1.31
C ILE A 71 -0.21 6.53 0.11
N PHE A 72 0.73 5.80 0.68
CA PHE A 72 1.23 6.04 2.02
C PHE A 72 2.70 6.43 1.99
N TRP A 73 3.14 7.09 3.06
CA TRP A 73 4.55 7.14 3.41
C TRP A 73 4.77 6.57 4.80
N PHE A 74 5.84 5.78 4.95
CA PHE A 74 6.27 5.18 6.22
C PHE A 74 7.70 5.61 6.52
N ARG A 75 8.13 5.48 7.77
CA ARG A 75 9.54 5.63 8.13
C ARG A 75 10.33 4.44 7.55
N LYS A 76 11.54 4.70 7.02
CA LYS A 76 12.36 3.64 6.38
C LYS A 76 12.64 2.43 7.30
N HIS A 77 12.81 2.66 8.61
CA HIS A 77 13.11 1.62 9.60
C HIS A 77 11.87 0.86 10.12
N LEU A 78 10.68 1.17 9.62
CA LEU A 78 9.46 0.51 10.09
C LEU A 78 9.42 -0.93 9.56
N VAL A 79 9.22 -1.89 10.44
CA VAL A 79 9.10 -3.32 10.10
C VAL A 79 7.82 -3.60 9.33
N THR A 80 7.88 -4.49 8.34
CA THR A 80 6.77 -4.78 7.42
C THR A 80 5.52 -5.29 8.14
N GLY A 81 5.66 -6.10 9.20
CA GLY A 81 4.51 -6.54 9.99
C GLY A 81 3.74 -5.37 10.60
N ARG A 82 4.45 -4.32 11.03
CA ARG A 82 3.82 -3.11 11.57
C ARG A 82 3.19 -2.25 10.49
N VAL A 83 3.81 -2.20 9.31
CA VAL A 83 3.23 -1.56 8.12
C VAL A 83 1.91 -2.23 7.75
N LEU A 84 1.87 -3.57 7.77
CA LEU A 84 0.66 -4.35 7.50
C LEU A 84 -0.47 -3.95 8.47
N ASP A 85 -0.22 -3.90 9.78
CA ASP A 85 -1.23 -3.47 10.77
C ASP A 85 -1.84 -2.11 10.41
N PHE A 86 -0.97 -1.12 10.11
CA PHE A 86 -1.42 0.24 9.79
C PHE A 86 -2.21 0.28 8.49
N VAL A 87 -1.77 -0.43 7.46
CA VAL A 87 -2.49 -0.51 6.19
C VAL A 87 -3.87 -1.14 6.41
N VAL A 88 -3.94 -2.25 7.14
CA VAL A 88 -5.18 -2.96 7.44
C VAL A 88 -6.18 -2.06 8.17
N ASP A 89 -5.73 -1.30 9.17
CA ASP A 89 -6.53 -0.29 9.87
C ASP A 89 -7.02 0.82 8.92
N GLN A 90 -6.12 1.34 8.08
CA GLN A 90 -6.45 2.40 7.11
C GLN A 90 -7.42 1.95 6.02
N PHE A 91 -7.39 0.69 5.61
CA PHE A 91 -8.36 0.12 4.67
C PHE A 91 -9.66 -0.33 5.35
N LYS A 92 -9.75 -0.25 6.69
CA LYS A 92 -10.91 -0.69 7.47
C LYS A 92 -11.33 -2.11 7.10
N VAL A 93 -10.34 -2.99 6.88
CA VAL A 93 -10.60 -4.40 6.62
C VAL A 93 -11.44 -4.93 7.78
N PRO A 94 -12.56 -5.63 7.53
CA PRO A 94 -13.39 -6.16 8.60
C PRO A 94 -12.64 -7.23 9.41
N SER A 95 -12.84 -7.28 10.73
CA SER A 95 -12.04 -8.12 11.63
C SER A 95 -12.15 -9.63 11.38
N ASN A 96 -13.19 -10.08 10.68
CA ASN A 96 -13.32 -11.47 10.22
C ASN A 96 -12.28 -11.85 9.15
N GLN A 97 -11.66 -10.87 8.50
CA GLN A 97 -10.55 -11.04 7.56
C GLN A 97 -9.19 -10.64 8.17
N GLN A 98 -9.20 -10.11 9.40
CA GLN A 98 -8.01 -9.67 10.13
C GLN A 98 -7.56 -10.73 11.14
N GLN A 99 -7.27 -11.98 10.72
CA GLN A 99 -6.48 -12.85 11.58
C GLN A 99 -5.00 -12.48 11.42
N VAL A 100 -4.62 -11.41 12.12
CA VAL A 100 -3.22 -11.03 12.33
C VAL A 100 -2.70 -11.89 13.48
N TRP A 101 -1.46 -12.37 13.36
CA TRP A 101 -0.72 -13.33 14.20
C TRP A 101 -0.66 -13.04 15.72
N ASN A 102 -1.78 -12.82 16.40
CA ASN A 102 -1.83 -12.91 17.86
C ASN A 102 -1.94 -14.38 18.22
N VAL A 103 -0.76 -14.99 18.36
CA VAL A 103 -0.56 -16.26 19.05
C VAL A 103 -1.28 -16.20 20.40
N ASN A 104 -2.07 -17.24 20.69
CA ASN A 104 -2.97 -17.45 21.83
C ASN A 104 -4.42 -17.02 21.57
N PHE A 105 -5.23 -17.92 21.00
CA PHE A 105 -6.60 -18.08 21.48
C PHE A 105 -7.07 -19.52 21.18
N ASP A 106 -6.92 -20.38 22.18
CA ASP A 106 -7.68 -21.63 22.35
C ASP A 106 -9.16 -21.28 22.59
N LEU A 107 -9.85 -20.78 21.58
CA LEU A 107 -11.31 -20.84 21.56
C LEU A 107 -11.73 -21.48 20.25
N ALA A 108 -12.17 -22.74 20.42
CA ALA A 108 -12.98 -23.46 19.46
C ALA A 108 -14.16 -22.58 19.03
N ILE A 109 -14.06 -22.00 17.84
CA ILE A 109 -15.21 -21.45 17.13
C ILE A 109 -15.50 -22.46 16.02
N ASP A 110 -16.66 -23.10 16.09
CA ASP A 110 -17.27 -23.91 15.02
C ASP A 110 -17.54 -23.05 13.78
N HIS A 111 -16.48 -22.65 13.07
CA HIS A 111 -16.59 -21.94 11.80
C HIS A 111 -15.75 -22.65 10.75
N ASP A 112 -16.47 -23.33 9.87
CA ASP A 112 -16.04 -24.00 8.64
C ASP A 112 -15.54 -23.01 7.56
N GLN A 113 -14.96 -21.88 7.97
CA GLN A 113 -14.35 -20.89 7.08
C GLN A 113 -12.85 -20.78 7.36
N PRO A 114 -11.99 -21.06 6.37
CA PRO A 114 -10.55 -20.96 6.55
C PRO A 114 -10.17 -19.51 6.85
N ALA A 115 -9.48 -19.30 7.97
CA ALA A 115 -8.96 -18.00 8.37
C ALA A 115 -7.99 -17.47 7.31
N GLN A 116 -8.41 -16.43 6.58
CA GLN A 116 -7.56 -15.79 5.59
C GLN A 116 -6.55 -14.87 6.28
N HIS A 117 -5.27 -15.06 5.97
CA HIS A 117 -4.18 -14.25 6.49
C HIS A 117 -3.79 -13.17 5.48
N LEU A 118 -3.92 -11.91 5.87
CA LEU A 118 -3.47 -10.80 5.04
C LEU A 118 -1.94 -10.70 5.04
N ARG A 119 -1.37 -10.50 3.85
CA ARG A 119 0.07 -10.32 3.66
C ARG A 119 0.35 -9.24 2.61
N LEU A 120 1.52 -8.62 2.73
CA LEU A 120 2.01 -7.64 1.76
C LEU A 120 2.90 -8.30 0.73
N TYR A 121 2.66 -7.95 -0.52
CA TYR A 121 3.36 -8.48 -1.68
C TYR A 121 3.90 -7.35 -2.52
N LYS A 122 5.08 -7.52 -3.12
CA LYS A 122 5.56 -6.64 -4.18
C LYS A 122 5.39 -7.33 -5.53
N PRO A 123 5.03 -6.60 -6.59
CA PRO A 123 4.92 -7.15 -7.93
C PRO A 123 6.26 -7.69 -8.38
N SER A 124 6.26 -8.83 -9.07
CA SER A 124 7.47 -9.30 -9.73
C SER A 124 7.86 -8.37 -10.89
N LYS A 125 9.13 -8.42 -11.29
CA LYS A 125 9.66 -7.68 -12.44
C LYS A 125 9.17 -8.25 -13.77
N GLU A 126 8.68 -9.48 -13.79
CA GLU A 126 8.20 -10.17 -14.98
C GLU A 126 6.70 -10.46 -14.89
N ASP A 127 5.98 -10.26 -16.00
CA ASP A 127 4.51 -10.36 -16.08
C ASP A 127 3.96 -11.79 -15.80
N ASN A 128 4.83 -12.80 -15.69
CA ASN A 128 4.45 -14.21 -15.48
C ASN A 128 4.97 -14.79 -14.15
N GLU A 129 5.64 -13.99 -13.32
CA GLU A 129 6.12 -14.45 -12.02
C GLU A 129 5.12 -14.11 -10.92
N GLU A 130 5.06 -14.97 -9.90
CA GLU A 130 4.26 -14.73 -8.72
C GLU A 130 4.75 -13.49 -7.97
N ASP A 131 3.81 -12.73 -7.41
CA ASP A 131 4.14 -11.61 -6.54
C ASP A 131 5.01 -12.09 -5.35
N ILE A 132 6.01 -11.28 -5.02
CA ILE A 132 6.99 -11.64 -3.99
C ILE A 132 6.47 -11.23 -2.63
N LEU A 133 6.29 -12.21 -1.74
CA LEU A 133 5.89 -11.99 -0.35
C LEU A 133 6.95 -11.18 0.41
N LEU A 134 6.51 -10.14 1.12
CA LEU A 134 7.37 -9.37 2.02
C LEU A 134 7.47 -10.04 3.40
N ASP A 135 8.67 -10.05 3.95
CA ASP A 135 8.99 -10.59 5.28
C ASP A 135 8.57 -9.60 6.37
N ASN A 136 7.64 -10.02 7.24
CA ASN A 136 7.10 -9.20 8.32
C ASN A 136 8.14 -8.78 9.37
N SER A 137 9.26 -9.51 9.48
CA SER A 137 10.30 -9.25 10.48
C SER A 137 11.34 -8.22 10.05
N LYS A 138 11.42 -7.91 8.75
CA LYS A 138 12.42 -6.99 8.20
C LYS A 138 11.85 -5.58 8.00
N ALA A 139 12.72 -4.58 7.95
CA ALA A 139 12.33 -3.22 7.61
C ALA A 139 11.75 -3.19 6.19
N LEU A 140 10.72 -2.38 5.97
CA LEU A 140 10.08 -2.27 4.67
C LEU A 140 11.07 -1.75 3.61
N ALA A 141 11.87 -0.74 3.97
CA ALA A 141 12.84 -0.14 3.06
C ALA A 141 13.99 -1.06 2.65
N ASP A 142 14.22 -2.17 3.35
CA ASP A 142 15.23 -3.16 2.96
C ASP A 142 14.72 -4.11 1.87
N GLN A 143 13.41 -4.14 1.62
CA GLN A 143 12.75 -5.13 0.76
C GLN A 143 12.18 -4.53 -0.53
N ILE A 144 11.91 -3.23 -0.54
CA ILE A 144 11.30 -2.49 -1.65
C ILE A 144 11.96 -1.12 -1.86
N ASP A 145 11.90 -0.64 -3.09
CA ASP A 145 12.32 0.70 -3.47
C ASP A 145 11.22 1.76 -3.22
N ASP A 146 11.63 3.01 -3.01
CA ASP A 146 10.71 4.16 -2.94
C ASP A 146 9.96 4.32 -4.27
N GLY A 147 8.65 4.46 -4.25
CA GLY A 147 7.86 4.54 -5.50
C GLY A 147 7.11 3.28 -5.90
N ILE A 148 7.33 2.16 -5.21
CA ILE A 148 6.73 0.87 -5.60
C ILE A 148 5.25 0.78 -5.23
N THR A 149 4.51 0.01 -6.03
CA THR A 149 3.17 -0.45 -5.68
C THR A 149 3.29 -1.80 -4.99
N ILE A 150 2.68 -1.97 -3.83
CA ILE A 150 2.56 -3.25 -3.13
C ILE A 150 1.09 -3.65 -3.05
N ASN A 151 0.85 -4.96 -3.02
CA ASN A 151 -0.48 -5.53 -2.97
C ASN A 151 -0.73 -6.10 -1.57
N LEU A 152 -1.85 -5.74 -0.97
CA LEU A 152 -2.37 -6.41 0.22
C LEU A 152 -3.28 -7.54 -0.25
N LEU A 153 -2.90 -8.78 0.02
CA LEU A 153 -3.64 -9.96 -0.45
C LEU A 153 -3.95 -10.91 0.72
N ALA A 154 -5.13 -11.52 0.65
CA ALA A 154 -5.53 -12.62 1.51
C ALA A 154 -4.84 -13.92 1.07
N THR A 155 -4.34 -14.68 2.03
CA THR A 155 -3.60 -15.92 1.80
C THR A 155 -4.17 -17.03 2.68
N GLU A 156 -4.23 -18.25 2.13
CA GLU A 156 -4.61 -19.42 2.93
C GLU A 156 -3.51 -19.76 3.94
N PRO A 157 -3.88 -20.23 5.15
CA PRO A 157 -2.90 -20.69 6.12
C PRO A 157 -2.22 -21.95 5.55
N LYS A 158 -0.90 -21.86 5.29
CA LYS A 158 -0.11 -23.07 5.03
C LYS A 158 -0.09 -23.90 6.30
N ILE A 159 -0.88 -24.98 6.33
CA ILE A 159 -0.82 -25.99 7.37
C ILE A 159 0.54 -26.69 7.21
N VAL A 160 1.49 -26.37 8.09
CA VAL A 160 2.75 -27.13 8.19
C VAL A 160 2.39 -28.45 8.86
N GLN A 161 2.38 -29.54 8.11
CA GLN A 161 2.22 -30.91 8.62
C GLN A 161 3.50 -31.39 9.30
#